data_AF-A0A8C4XHQ1-F1
#
_entry.id   AF-A0A8C4XHQ1-F1
#
_cell.length_a   1.000
_cell.length_b   1.000
_cell.length_c   1.000
_cell.angle_alpha   90.00
_cell.angle_beta   90.00
_cell.angle_gamma   90.00
#
_symmetry.space_group_name_H-M   'P 1'
#
loop_
_entity.id
_entity.type
_entity.pdbx_description
1 polymer ?
#
loop_
_entity_poly.entity_id
_entity_poly.type
_entity_poly.pdbx_seq_one_letter_code
_entity_poly.pdbx_strand_id
1 'polypeptide(L)'
;MFLNHGVVAMPVSPKKRGVPPLQSFSPLASPVPCDFHLLNLRTLENQEEVSPSLDTALLLHRKGFDCGLEAKNLGFNCTTNQGKLFLSGLFQNLDLLSIQPMTLSLMHDGPSLSNVSQIRMEPMEISSFRLRFR
;
A
#
# COMPACT_ATOMS: atom_id res chain seq x y z
N MET A 1 -1.74 13.34 20.63
CA MET A 1 -1.68 12.86 19.24
C MET A 1 -1.99 11.37 19.26
N PHE A 2 -3.14 10.96 18.74
CA PHE A 2 -3.51 9.54 18.66
C PHE A 2 -3.09 9.00 17.28
N LEU A 3 -2.23 8.00 17.26
CA LEU A 3 -1.90 7.26 16.04
C LEU A 3 -2.86 6.08 15.94
N ASN A 4 -3.67 6.03 14.86
CA ASN A 4 -4.55 4.89 14.61
C ASN A 4 -3.76 3.58 14.39
N HIS A 5 -2.49 3.69 13.98
CA HIS A 5 -1.55 2.58 13.84
C HIS A 5 -0.29 2.91 14.63
N GLY A 6 -0.14 2.29 15.80
CA GLY A 6 1.04 2.45 16.65
C GLY A 6 2.29 1.79 16.04
N VAL A 7 3.47 2.23 16.49
CA VAL A 7 4.73 1.59 16.12
C VAL A 7 4.84 0.25 16.85
N VAL A 8 5.04 -0.82 16.10
CA VAL A 8 5.30 -2.16 16.66
C VAL A 8 6.80 -2.30 16.90
N ALA A 9 7.19 -2.52 18.15
CA ALA A 9 8.58 -2.76 18.51
C ALA A 9 8.88 -4.27 18.47
N MET A 10 9.92 -4.66 17.73
CA MET A 10 10.43 -6.03 17.72
C MET A 10 11.72 -6.11 18.56
N PRO A 11 11.73 -6.86 19.67
CA PRO A 11 12.94 -7.04 20.47
C PRO A 11 13.93 -7.94 19.71
N VAL A 12 15.19 -7.52 19.69
CA VAL A 12 16.27 -8.24 19.00
C VAL A 12 17.17 -8.88 20.06
N SER A 13 17.40 -10.20 19.94
CA SER A 13 18.36 -10.90 20.80
C SER A 13 19.80 -10.52 20.43
N PRO A 14 20.70 -10.35 21.42
CA PRO A 14 22.10 -10.04 21.14
C PRO A 14 22.75 -11.09 20.24
N LYS A 15 23.64 -10.64 19.34
CA LYS A 15 24.27 -11.43 18.28
C LYS A 15 24.79 -12.77 18.81
N LYS A 16 24.16 -13.88 18.39
CA LYS A 16 24.76 -15.21 18.48
C LYS A 16 25.81 -15.36 17.37
N ARG A 17 26.96 -15.93 17.70
CA ARG A 17 28.06 -16.16 16.75
C ARG A 17 27.53 -17.01 15.59
N GLY A 18 27.64 -16.51 14.35
CA GLY A 18 27.14 -17.19 13.14
C GLY A 18 25.75 -16.76 12.64
N VAL A 19 25.00 -15.91 13.37
CA VAL A 19 23.71 -15.37 12.91
C VAL A 19 23.91 -13.97 12.29
N PRO A 20 23.47 -13.73 11.03
CA PRO A 20 23.51 -12.41 10.43
C PRO A 20 22.75 -11.37 11.27
N PRO A 21 23.22 -10.12 11.35
CA PRO A 21 22.45 -9.06 12.00
C PRO A 21 21.13 -8.83 11.27
N LEU A 22 20.07 -8.48 12.02
CA LEU A 22 18.84 -7.97 11.42
C LEU A 22 19.16 -6.69 10.63
N GLN A 23 18.63 -6.62 9.42
CA GLN A 23 18.77 -5.47 8.55
C GLN A 23 17.50 -4.63 8.59
N SER A 24 17.64 -3.31 8.41
CA SER A 24 16.49 -2.44 8.23
C SER A 24 15.76 -2.80 6.95
N PHE A 25 14.44 -2.97 7.04
CA PHE A 25 13.58 -3.26 5.90
C PHE A 25 12.78 -2.01 5.52
N SER A 26 12.91 -1.58 4.26
CA SER A 26 12.17 -0.46 3.68
C SER A 26 11.48 -0.93 2.40
N PRO A 27 10.24 -1.44 2.47
CA PRO A 27 9.58 -2.06 1.33
C PRO A 27 9.13 -1.07 0.26
N LEU A 28 9.08 0.23 0.55
CA LEU A 28 8.54 1.24 -0.36
C LEU A 28 9.65 1.94 -1.13
N ALA A 29 9.54 2.05 -2.45
CA ALA A 29 10.56 2.70 -3.29
C ALA A 29 10.54 4.23 -3.14
N SER A 30 9.39 4.78 -2.79
CA SER A 30 9.21 6.18 -2.44
C SER A 30 8.16 6.32 -1.33
N PRO A 31 8.21 7.40 -0.52
CA PRO A 31 7.19 7.65 0.47
C PRO A 31 5.83 7.85 -0.20
N VAL A 32 4.80 7.20 0.35
CA VAL A 32 3.42 7.37 -0.11
C VAL A 32 2.93 8.79 0.23
N PRO A 33 2.17 9.47 -0.65
CA PRO A 33 1.62 10.79 -0.35
C PRO A 33 0.79 10.74 0.93
N CYS A 34 0.84 11.77 1.77
CA CYS A 34 0.24 11.67 3.11
C CYS A 34 -1.29 11.75 3.14
N ASP A 35 -1.94 11.97 1.99
CA ASP A 35 -3.37 11.76 1.82
C ASP A 35 -3.75 10.33 1.44
N PHE A 36 -2.78 9.44 1.18
CA PHE A 36 -3.02 8.03 0.92
C PHE A 36 -2.74 7.18 2.16
N HIS A 37 -3.65 6.26 2.42
CA HIS A 37 -3.55 5.27 3.48
C HIS A 37 -3.65 3.87 2.89
N LEU A 38 -2.65 3.04 3.17
CA LEU A 38 -2.71 1.61 2.91
C LEU A 38 -3.52 0.95 4.02
N LEU A 39 -4.75 0.57 3.70
CA LEU A 39 -5.68 -0.03 4.66
C LEU A 39 -5.44 -1.53 4.82
N ASN A 40 -5.05 -2.20 3.74
CA ASN A 40 -4.78 -3.62 3.76
C ASN A 40 -3.81 -4.00 2.63
N LEU A 41 -2.89 -4.90 2.94
CA LEU A 41 -2.06 -5.59 1.96
C LEU A 41 -1.97 -7.04 2.40
N ARG A 42 -2.56 -7.96 1.62
CA ARG A 42 -2.61 -9.37 1.97
C ARG A 42 -2.44 -10.26 0.75
N THR A 43 -1.74 -11.37 0.89
CA THR A 43 -1.69 -12.41 -0.14
C THR A 43 -3.06 -13.08 -0.27
N LEU A 44 -3.50 -13.34 -1.49
CA LEU A 44 -4.72 -14.09 -1.78
C LEU A 44 -4.43 -15.59 -1.77
N GLU A 45 -5.42 -16.39 -1.39
CA GLU A 45 -5.32 -17.85 -1.41
C GLU A 45 -5.40 -18.37 -2.85
N ASN A 46 -4.68 -19.45 -3.13
CA ASN A 46 -4.81 -20.17 -4.38
C ASN A 46 -6.16 -20.92 -4.41
N GLN A 47 -6.84 -20.94 -5.55
CA GLN A 47 -8.15 -21.60 -5.69
C GLN A 47 -8.04 -23.13 -5.78
N GLU A 48 -6.90 -23.65 -6.23
CA GLU A 48 -6.69 -25.07 -6.50
C GLU A 48 -6.04 -25.81 -5.32
N GLU A 49 -5.27 -25.12 -4.49
CA GLU A 49 -4.56 -25.67 -3.33
C GLU A 49 -4.60 -24.68 -2.18
N VAL A 50 -4.56 -25.18 -0.93
CA VAL A 50 -4.42 -24.34 0.27
C VAL A 50 -2.97 -23.85 0.38
N SER A 51 -2.61 -22.95 -0.51
CA SER A 51 -1.29 -22.34 -0.62
C SER A 51 -1.40 -20.84 -0.92
N PRO A 52 -0.42 -20.02 -0.50
CA PRO A 52 -0.38 -18.61 -0.87
C PRO A 52 -0.25 -18.47 -2.39
N SER A 53 -1.11 -17.68 -3.01
CA SER A 53 -0.98 -17.37 -4.44
C SER A 53 0.09 -16.29 -4.68
N LEU A 54 0.43 -16.08 -5.96
CA LEU A 54 1.24 -14.93 -6.39
C LEU A 54 0.43 -13.62 -6.42
N ASP A 55 -0.87 -13.69 -6.15
CA ASP A 55 -1.76 -12.54 -6.15
C ASP A 55 -1.84 -11.92 -4.75
N THR A 56 -1.80 -10.60 -4.71
CA THR A 56 -1.86 -9.80 -3.49
C THR A 56 -3.01 -8.81 -3.62
N ALA A 57 -3.89 -8.76 -2.62
CA ALA A 57 -4.91 -7.74 -2.51
C ALA A 57 -4.35 -6.50 -1.80
N LEU A 58 -4.56 -5.34 -2.42
CA LEU A 58 -4.21 -4.03 -1.90
C LEU A 58 -5.49 -3.19 -1.75
N LEU A 59 -5.76 -2.69 -0.54
CA LEU A 59 -6.81 -1.72 -0.28
C LEU A 59 -6.18 -0.37 0.05
N LEU A 60 -6.54 0.64 -0.72
CA LEU A 60 -6.09 2.02 -0.55
C LEU A 60 -7.26 2.91 -0.20
N HIS A 61 -7.01 3.93 0.61
CA HIS A 61 -7.95 5.00 0.89
C HIS A 61 -7.24 6.34 0.69
N ARG A 62 -7.82 7.21 -0.12
CA ARG A 62 -7.40 8.61 -0.19
C ARG A 62 -8.23 9.42 0.79
N LYS A 63 -7.63 9.94 1.84
CA LYS A 63 -8.28 10.86 2.77
C LYS A 63 -8.56 12.18 2.07
N GLY A 64 -9.78 12.68 2.22
CA GLY A 64 -10.11 14.07 1.88
C GLY A 64 -9.62 15.03 2.96
N PHE A 65 -9.31 16.25 2.55
CA PHE A 65 -9.12 17.37 3.46
C PHE A 65 -10.42 18.18 3.48
N ASP A 66 -10.86 18.58 4.67
CA ASP A 66 -11.97 19.52 4.79
C ASP A 66 -11.50 20.89 4.27
N CYS A 67 -12.24 21.50 3.36
CA CYS A 67 -11.94 22.84 2.83
C CYS A 67 -11.96 23.92 3.93
N GLY A 68 -12.63 23.68 5.06
CA GLY A 68 -12.57 24.55 6.25
C GLY A 68 -11.22 24.52 6.97
N LEU A 69 -10.38 23.52 6.69
CA LEU A 69 -8.99 23.41 7.14
C LEU A 69 -8.06 23.95 6.05
N GLU A 70 -8.30 25.17 5.55
CA GLU A 70 -7.33 25.85 4.66
C GLU A 70 -5.95 25.78 5.32
N ALA A 71 -5.07 25.00 4.69
CA ALA A 71 -3.82 24.50 5.21
C ALA A 71 -2.74 25.59 5.31
N LYS A 72 -3.06 26.74 5.90
CA LYS A 72 -2.05 27.69 6.35
C LYS A 72 -1.42 27.14 7.62
N ASN A 73 -0.32 26.41 7.44
CA ASN A 73 0.60 25.97 8.49
C ASN A 73 0.06 24.89 9.44
N LEU A 74 -0.35 23.73 8.92
CA LEU A 74 -0.59 22.55 9.76
C LEU A 74 0.69 21.98 10.42
N GLY A 75 1.86 22.58 10.22
CA GLY A 75 3.14 22.11 10.81
C GLY A 75 3.64 20.77 10.24
N PHE A 76 2.93 20.20 9.26
CA PHE A 76 3.33 19.00 8.55
C PHE A 76 3.83 19.39 7.16
N ASN A 77 5.09 19.07 6.85
CA ASN A 77 5.62 19.07 5.49
C ASN A 77 4.97 17.90 4.71
N CYS A 78 3.67 18.01 4.45
CA CYS A 78 2.92 16.99 3.75
C CYS A 78 2.76 17.38 2.28
N THR A 79 3.31 16.56 1.40
CA THR A 79 3.13 16.66 -0.05
C THR A 79 2.04 15.69 -0.51
N THR A 80 1.10 16.18 -1.31
CA THR A 80 0.07 15.37 -1.97
C THR A 80 0.33 15.35 -3.47
N ASN A 81 -0.07 14.25 -4.14
CA ASN A 81 0.07 14.10 -5.59
C ASN A 81 -1.27 14.32 -6.32
N GLN A 82 -2.17 15.12 -5.75
CA GLN A 82 -3.51 15.38 -6.29
C GLN A 82 -4.29 14.09 -6.59
N GLY A 83 -4.16 13.07 -5.73
CA GLY A 83 -4.82 11.78 -5.90
C GLY A 83 -4.18 10.84 -6.90
N LYS A 84 -2.98 11.11 -7.40
CA LYS A 84 -2.25 10.21 -8.31
C LYS A 84 -1.26 9.33 -7.55
N LEU A 85 -1.26 8.03 -7.82
CA LEU A 85 -0.32 7.08 -7.23
C LEU A 85 0.15 6.06 -8.27
N PHE A 86 1.46 5.83 -8.36
CA PHE A 86 2.05 4.81 -9.23
C PHE A 86 2.19 3.48 -8.47
N LEU A 87 1.37 2.49 -8.79
CA LEU A 87 1.40 1.19 -8.13
C LEU A 87 2.61 0.33 -8.57
N SER A 88 3.05 0.45 -9.82
CA SER A 88 4.18 -0.35 -10.34
C SER A 88 5.53 -0.01 -9.71
N GLY A 89 5.67 1.22 -9.19
CA GLY A 89 6.89 1.69 -8.53
C GLY A 89 6.69 1.92 -7.03
N LEU A 90 5.62 1.37 -6.44
CA LEU A 90 5.33 1.59 -5.03
C LEU A 90 6.30 0.78 -4.14
N PHE A 91 6.58 -0.46 -4.52
CA PHE A 91 7.39 -1.39 -3.72
C PHE A 91 8.82 -1.53 -4.29
N GLN A 92 9.81 -1.65 -3.41
CA GLN A 92 11.19 -1.95 -3.79
C GLN A 92 11.32 -3.44 -4.12
N ASN A 93 12.12 -3.73 -5.16
CA ASN A 93 12.49 -5.10 -5.53
C ASN A 93 11.30 -6.02 -5.83
N LEU A 94 10.16 -5.46 -6.24
CA LEU A 94 8.99 -6.20 -6.68
C LEU A 94 8.53 -5.68 -8.04
N ASP A 95 8.57 -6.54 -9.05
CA ASP A 95 8.12 -6.20 -10.39
C ASP A 95 6.63 -6.51 -10.52
N LEU A 96 5.83 -5.46 -10.72
CA LEU A 96 4.38 -5.58 -10.86
C LEU A 96 4.01 -6.05 -12.28
N LEU A 97 3.42 -7.24 -12.37
CA LEU A 97 3.00 -7.87 -13.63
C LEU A 97 1.60 -7.46 -14.07
N SER A 98 0.67 -7.34 -13.13
CA SER A 98 -0.71 -6.97 -13.44
C SER A 98 -1.40 -6.23 -12.31
N ILE A 99 -2.34 -5.36 -12.70
CA ILE A 99 -3.24 -4.64 -11.82
C ILE A 99 -4.66 -4.94 -12.27
N GLN A 100 -5.49 -5.38 -11.33
CA GLN A 100 -6.90 -5.60 -11.57
C GLN A 100 -7.72 -4.99 -10.44
N PRO A 101 -8.57 -3.99 -10.72
CA PRO A 101 -9.54 -3.50 -9.76
C PRO A 101 -10.43 -4.64 -9.25
N MET A 102 -10.81 -4.59 -7.98
CA MET A 102 -11.76 -5.52 -7.36
C MET A 102 -12.80 -4.76 -6.56
N THR A 103 -13.90 -5.42 -6.18
CA THR A 103 -14.79 -4.93 -5.11
C THR A 103 -14.05 -4.89 -3.77
N LEU A 104 -14.53 -4.06 -2.83
CA LEU A 104 -13.93 -3.95 -1.49
C LEU A 104 -13.92 -5.26 -0.70
N SER A 105 -14.87 -6.16 -1.01
CA SER A 105 -14.94 -7.52 -0.45
C SER A 105 -13.92 -8.48 -1.07
N LEU A 106 -13.22 -8.07 -2.14
CA LEU A 106 -12.27 -8.89 -2.91
C LEU A 106 -12.91 -10.15 -3.52
N MET A 107 -14.22 -10.12 -3.76
CA MET A 107 -14.99 -11.25 -4.29
C MET A 107 -15.25 -11.15 -5.79
N HIS A 108 -15.23 -9.94 -6.34
CA HIS A 108 -15.51 -9.70 -7.75
C HIS A 108 -14.46 -8.83 -8.39
N ASP A 109 -14.05 -9.25 -9.57
CA ASP A 109 -13.06 -8.59 -10.40
C ASP A 109 -13.70 -7.51 -11.28
N GLY A 110 -13.03 -6.38 -11.38
CA GLY A 110 -13.27 -5.34 -12.37
C GLY A 110 -12.44 -5.53 -13.65
N PRO A 111 -12.56 -4.60 -14.61
CA PRO A 111 -11.80 -4.64 -15.85
C PRO A 111 -10.29 -4.46 -15.59
N SER A 112 -9.47 -5.34 -16.16
CA SER A 112 -8.01 -5.30 -16.01
C SER A 112 -7.42 -3.97 -16.50
N LEU A 113 -6.48 -3.40 -15.74
CA LEU A 113 -5.76 -2.18 -16.07
C LEU A 113 -4.40 -2.53 -16.67
N SER A 114 -4.40 -3.11 -17.88
CA SER A 114 -3.20 -3.75 -18.45
C SER A 114 -2.05 -2.80 -18.79
N ASN A 115 -2.28 -1.47 -18.82
CA ASN A 115 -1.26 -0.47 -19.18
C ASN A 115 -1.22 0.76 -18.25
N VAL A 116 -2.06 0.80 -17.22
CA VAL A 116 -2.19 1.98 -16.33
C VAL A 116 -1.58 1.63 -14.98
N SER A 117 -0.30 1.92 -14.81
CA SER A 117 0.38 1.81 -13.51
C SER A 117 0.03 2.95 -12.55
N GLN A 118 -0.52 4.04 -13.07
CA GLN A 118 -0.90 5.22 -12.31
C GLN A 118 -2.40 5.23 -12.05
N ILE A 119 -2.80 5.02 -10.81
CA ILE A 119 -4.20 5.17 -10.40
C ILE A 119 -4.49 6.63 -10.03
N ARG A 120 -5.74 7.04 -10.21
CA ARG A 120 -6.27 8.29 -9.67
C ARG A 120 -7.41 7.96 -8.73
N MET A 121 -7.38 8.51 -7.53
CA MET A 121 -8.44 8.37 -6.52
C MET A 121 -8.97 9.75 -6.14
N GLU A 122 -10.29 9.88 -6.00
CA GLU A 122 -10.95 11.09 -5.53
C GLU A 122 -10.88 11.19 -3.99
N PRO A 123 -11.06 12.39 -3.41
CA PRO A 123 -11.06 12.56 -1.96
C PRO A 123 -12.11 11.67 -1.27
N MET A 124 -11.72 11.00 -0.18
CA MET A 124 -12.53 10.02 0.56
C MET A 124 -12.85 8.72 -0.19
N GLU A 125 -12.20 8.46 -1.33
CA GLU A 125 -12.37 7.22 -2.08
C GLU A 125 -11.58 6.06 -1.45
N ILE A 126 -12.21 4.88 -1.37
CA ILE A 126 -11.56 3.61 -1.04
C ILE A 126 -11.62 2.70 -2.27
N SER A 127 -10.47 2.21 -2.70
CA SER A 127 -10.36 1.34 -3.87
C SER A 127 -9.54 0.09 -3.54
N SER A 128 -9.88 -1.02 -4.18
CA SER A 128 -9.23 -2.33 -3.98
C SER A 128 -8.68 -2.86 -5.30
N PHE A 129 -7.49 -3.45 -5.23
CA PHE A 129 -6.75 -3.98 -6.38
C PHE A 129 -6.19 -5.36 -6.09
N ARG A 130 -6.30 -6.29 -7.04
CA ARG A 130 -5.48 -7.49 -7.15
C ARG A 130 -4.21 -7.15 -7.93
N LEU A 131 -3.07 -7.37 -7.30
CA LEU A 131 -1.73 -7.17 -7.82
C LEU A 131 -1.07 -8.52 -8.00
N ARG A 132 -0.39 -8.72 -9.13
CA ARG A 132 0.48 -9.89 -9.32
C ARG A 132 1.92 -9.42 -9.43
N PHE A 133 2.80 -9.96 -8.61
CA PHE A 133 4.23 -9.67 -8.66
C PHE A 133 5.01 -10.82 -9.29
N ARG A 134 6.19 -10.53 -9.85
CA ARG A 134 7.16 -11.53 -10.32
C ARG A 134 8.18 -11.90 -9.26
#